data_AF-A0A352KMT5-F1
#
_entry.id   AF-A0A352KMT5-F1
#
_cell.length_a   1.000
_cell.length_b   1.000
_cell.length_c   1.000
_cell.angle_alpha   90.00
_cell.angle_beta   90.00
_cell.angle_gamma   90.00
#
_symmetry.space_group_name_H-M   'P 1'
#
loop_
_entity.id
_entity.type
_entity.pdbx_description
1 polymer ?
#
loop_
_entity_poly.entity_id
_entity_poly.type
_entity_poly.pdbx_seq_one_letter_code
_entity_poly.pdbx_strand_id
1 'polypeptide(L)' 'MDINIVNYLIGGLCQWPALQLVLFTLVTTHLTIISVTVFLHRHQAHRALEINPLLSHLFRFWLWLTTGIVTQEWVAVHR' A
#
# COMPACT_ATOMS: atom_id res chain seq x y z
N MET A 1 -30.66 -11.51 -5.83
CA MET A 1 -29.97 -10.25 -5.50
C MET A 1 -30.14 -9.39 -6.74
N ASP A 2 -31.17 -8.55 -6.77
CA ASP A 2 -31.47 -7.75 -7.97
C ASP A 2 -30.48 -6.61 -8.04
N ILE A 3 -29.47 -6.83 -8.87
CA ILE A 3 -28.43 -5.87 -9.16
C ILE A 3 -29.02 -4.91 -10.19
N ASN A 4 -29.57 -3.80 -9.69
CA ASN A 4 -29.94 -2.66 -10.52
C ASN A 4 -28.85 -1.58 -10.43
N ILE A 5 -28.86 -0.64 -11.37
CA ILE A 5 -27.84 0.43 -11.48
C ILE A 5 -27.73 1.22 -10.17
N VAL A 6 -28.84 1.44 -9.48
CA VAL A 6 -28.88 2.16 -8.19
C VAL A 6 -28.03 1.46 -7.15
N ASN A 7 -28.15 0.14 -7.00
CA ASN A 7 -27.35 -0.63 -6.05
C ASN A 7 -25.84 -0.60 -6.40
N TYR A 8 -25.49 -0.62 -7.69
CA TYR A 8 -24.10 -0.45 -8.11
C TYR A 8 -23.50 0.91 -7.75
N LEU A 9 -24.26 1.98 -7.92
CA LEU A 9 -23.80 3.34 -7.61
C LEU A 9 -23.60 3.54 -6.10
N ILE A 10 -24.40 2.86 -5.27
CA ILE A 10 -24.32 2.96 -3.80
C ILE A 10 -23.20 2.07 -3.24
N GLY A 11 -23.14 0.79 -3.65
CA GLY A 11 -22.24 -0.22 -3.07
C GLY A 11 -20.95 -0.48 -3.85
N GLY A 12 -20.77 0.14 -5.02
CA GLY A 12 -19.64 -0.11 -5.92
C GLY A 12 -19.67 -1.51 -6.55
N LEU A 13 -18.60 -1.87 -7.28
CA LEU A 13 -18.56 -3.16 -8.00
C LEU A 13 -18.60 -4.39 -7.07
N CYS A 14 -17.92 -4.31 -5.92
CA CYS A 14 -17.79 -5.43 -5.01
C CYS A 14 -18.94 -5.55 -3.99
N GLN A 15 -19.80 -4.54 -3.88
CA GLN A 15 -20.94 -4.51 -2.94
C GLN A 15 -20.54 -4.86 -1.49
N TRP A 16 -19.35 -4.41 -1.06
CA TRP A 16 -18.83 -4.74 0.27
C TRP A 16 -19.56 -3.95 1.38
N PRO A 17 -19.89 -4.59 2.52
CA PRO A 17 -20.41 -3.88 3.67
C PRO A 17 -19.37 -2.90 4.23
N ALA A 18 -19.84 -1.82 4.87
CA ALA A 18 -19.00 -0.73 5.36
C ALA A 18 -17.80 -1.20 6.23
N LEU A 19 -18.00 -2.21 7.08
CA LEU A 19 -16.92 -2.75 7.91
C LEU A 19 -15.78 -3.36 7.08
N GLN A 20 -16.08 -4.04 5.97
CA GLN A 20 -15.05 -4.60 5.10
C GLN A 20 -14.23 -3.49 4.41
N LEU A 21 -14.88 -2.40 3.99
CA LEU A 21 -14.19 -1.24 3.43
C LEU A 21 -13.26 -0.58 4.46
N VAL A 22 -13.71 -0.45 5.72
CA VAL A 22 -12.88 0.08 6.81
C VAL A 22 -11.66 -0.81 7.04
N LEU A 23 -11.86 -2.13 7.19
CA LEU A 23 -10.75 -3.06 7.38
C LEU A 23 -9.76 -3.05 6.21
N PHE A 24 -10.27 -3.04 4.97
CA PHE A 24 -9.43 -2.93 3.79
C PHE A 24 -8.60 -1.63 3.81
N THR A 25 -9.22 -0.51 4.15
CA THR A 25 -8.55 0.79 4.25
C THR A 25 -7.45 0.77 5.31
N LEU A 26 -7.74 0.22 6.50
CA LEU A 26 -6.77 0.12 7.58
C LEU A 26 -5.58 -0.77 7.22
N VAL A 27 -5.85 -1.94 6.64
CA VAL A 27 -4.79 -2.89 6.22
C VAL A 27 -3.91 -2.27 5.14
N THR A 28 -4.51 -1.72 4.09
CA THR A 28 -3.74 -1.12 2.99
C THR A 28 -2.93 0.08 3.45
N THR A 29 -3.51 0.94 4.30
CA THR A 29 -2.80 2.07 4.91
C THR A 29 -1.62 1.60 5.75
N HIS A 30 -1.82 0.60 6.60
CA HIS A 30 -0.77 0.08 7.47
C HIS A 30 0.40 -0.53 6.67
N LEU A 31 0.09 -1.31 5.64
CA LEU A 31 1.11 -1.88 4.74
C LEU A 31 1.91 -0.78 4.03
N THR A 32 1.25 0.29 3.59
CA THR A 32 1.92 1.44 2.97
C THR A 32 2.80 2.19 3.98
N ILE A 33 2.32 2.41 5.21
CA ILE A 33 3.11 3.04 6.27
C ILE A 33 4.37 2.22 6.54
N ILE A 34 4.27 0.89 6.69
CA ILE A 34 5.44 0.03 6.90
C ILE A 34 6.40 0.10 5.70
N SER A 35 5.86 0.07 4.48
CA SER A 35 6.66 0.16 3.25
C SER A 35 7.46 1.46 3.15
N VAL A 36 6.85 2.61 3.49
CA VAL A 36 7.55 3.90 3.44
C VAL A 36 8.51 4.07 4.61
N THR A 37 8.09 3.73 5.83
CA THR A 37 8.88 4.02 7.05
C THR A 37 9.99 3.01 7.31
N VAL A 38 9.77 1.71 7.05
CA VAL A 38 10.77 0.66 7.29
C VAL A 38 11.60 0.41 6.04
N PHE A 39 10.94 0.16 4.91
CA PHE A 39 11.65 -0.21 3.68
C PHE A 39 12.29 1.01 2.99
N LEU A 40 11.55 2.07 2.66
CA LEU A 40 12.13 3.23 1.97
C LEU A 40 13.02 4.08 2.89
N HIS A 41 12.51 4.51 4.04
CA HIS A 41 13.23 5.42 4.92
C HIS A 41 14.41 4.74 5.62
N ARG A 42 14.13 3.68 6.40
CA ARG A 42 15.18 3.06 7.23
C ARG A 42 16.15 2.19 6.45
N HIS A 43 15.65 1.30 5.58
CA HIS A 43 16.53 0.39 4.84
C HIS A 43 17.15 1.06 3.60
N GLN A 44 16.36 1.69 2.73
CA GLN A 44 16.90 2.23 1.47
C GLN A 44 17.62 3.58 1.63
N ALA A 45 17.05 4.54 2.36
CA ALA A 45 17.65 5.87 2.51
C ALA A 45 18.78 5.89 3.56
N HIS A 46 18.51 5.38 4.76
CA HIS A 46 19.47 5.48 5.87
C HIS A 46 20.30 4.21 6.13
N ARG A 47 20.01 3.10 5.44
CA ARG A 47 20.71 1.81 5.62
C ARG A 47 20.84 1.38 7.09
N ALA A 48 19.80 1.64 7.89
CA ALA A 48 19.78 1.42 9.34
C ALA A 48 19.46 -0.04 9.74
N LEU A 49 18.98 -0.86 8.81
CA LEU A 49 18.66 -2.27 9.01
C LEU A 49 18.71 -3.05 7.69
N GLU A 50 18.97 -4.35 7.78
CA GLU A 50 18.97 -5.28 6.65
C GLU A 50 17.60 -5.97 6.52
N ILE A 51 17.12 -6.15 5.28
CA ILE A 51 15.82 -6.76 4.98
C ILE A 51 16.03 -8.01 4.12
N ASN A 52 15.29 -9.09 4.44
CA ASN A 52 15.30 -10.31 3.63
C ASN A 52 14.93 -10.00 2.17
N PRO A 53 15.65 -10.54 1.16
CA PRO A 53 15.38 -10.26 -0.25
C PRO A 53 13.92 -10.46 -0.68
N LEU A 54 13.24 -11.48 -0.15
CA LEU A 54 11.83 -11.75 -0.46
C LEU A 54 10.93 -10.60 -0.01
N LEU A 55 11.14 -10.10 1.22
CA LEU A 55 10.39 -8.96 1.76
C LEU A 55 10.68 -7.69 0.96
N SER A 56 11.93 -7.50 0.54
CA SER A 56 12.30 -6.36 -0.31
C SER A 56 11.53 -6.35 -1.63
N HIS A 57 11.35 -7.51 -2.27
CA HIS A 57 10.51 -7.60 -3.48
C HIS A 57 9.03 -7.32 -3.19
N LEU A 58 8.50 -7.82 -2.07
CA LEU A 58 7.12 -7.55 -1.66
C LEU A 58 6.88 -6.05 -1.43
N PHE A 59 7.78 -5.36 -0.73
CA PHE A 59 7.66 -3.92 -0.51
C PHE A 59 7.77 -3.12 -1.82
N ARG A 60 8.69 -3.50 -2.70
CA ARG A 60 8.83 -2.86 -4.03
C ARG A 60 7.58 -3.04 -4.87
N PHE A 61 7.04 -4.25 -4.91
CA PHE A 61 5.79 -4.53 -5.59
C PHE A 61 4.62 -3.73 -5.00
N TRP A 62 4.50 -3.71 -3.67
CA TRP A 62 3.43 -2.98 -2.99
C TRP A 62 3.47 -1.48 -3.26
N LEU A 63 4.65 -0.86 -3.16
CA LEU A 63 4.85 0.57 -3.44
C LEU A 63 4.55 0.89 -4.90
N TRP A 64 5.02 0.06 -5.84
CA TRP A 64 4.70 0.22 -7.26
C TRP A 64 3.19 0.15 -7.51
N LEU A 65 2.51 -0.83 -6.92
CA LEU A 65 1.07 -1.05 -7.12
C LEU A 65 0.21 0.05 -6.51
N THR A 66 0.57 0.57 -5.33
CA THR A 66 -0.35 1.39 -4.51
C THR A 66 -0.03 2.88 -4.50
N THR A 67 1.22 3.29 -4.72
CA THR A 67 1.62 4.70 -4.56
C THR A 67 2.26 5.30 -5.81
N GLY A 68 2.83 4.48 -6.71
CA GLY A 68 3.55 4.97 -7.88
C GLY A 68 4.86 5.72 -7.55
N ILE A 69 5.36 5.61 -6.31
CA ILE A 69 6.58 6.30 -5.87
C ILE A 69 7.80 5.74 -6.60
N VAL A 70 8.61 6.64 -7.18
CA VAL A 70 9.93 6.29 -7.72
C VAL A 70 10.93 6.19 -6.56
N THR A 71 11.32 4.96 -6.21
CA THR A 71 12.19 4.67 -5.05
C THR A 71 13.48 5.48 -5.04
N GLN A 72 14.16 5.61 -6.18
CA GLN A 72 15.45 6.32 -6.26
C GLN A 72 15.31 7.82 -6.00
N GLU A 73 14.27 8.46 -6.53
CA GLU A 73 13.99 9.88 -6.31
C GLU A 73 13.62 10.14 -4.86
N TRP A 74 12.74 9.30 -4.30
CA TRP A 74 12.36 9.39 -2.90
C TRP A 74 13.58 9.27 -1.98
N VAL A 75 14.42 8.27 -2.21
CA VAL A 75 15.66 8.05 -1.43
C VAL A 75 16.63 9.22 -1.59
N ALA A 76 16.76 9.80 -2.78
CA ALA A 76 17.67 10.93 -3.01
C ALA A 76 17.30 12.18 -2.20
N VAL A 77 16.00 12.41 -1.95
CA VAL A 77 15.51 13.53 -1.14
C VAL A 77 15.59 13.25 0.37
N HIS A 78 15.52 11.99 0.78
CA HIS A 78 15.48 11.58 2.20
C HIS A 78 16.82 11.06 2.75
N ARG A 79 17.87 10.95 1.93
CA ARG A 79 19.21 10.52 2.39
C ARG A 79 19.91 11.58 3.22
#